data_AF-A0A7C5HDP4-F1
#
_entry.id   AF-A0A7C5HDP4-F1
#
_cell.length_a   1.000
_cell.length_b   1.000
_cell.length_c   1.000
_cell.angle_alpha   90.00
_cell.angle_beta   90.00
_cell.angle_gamma   90.00
#
_symmetry.space_group_name_H-M   'P 1'
#
loop_
_entity.id
_entity.type
_entity.pdbx_description
1 polymer ?
#
loop_
_entity_poly.entity_id
_entity_poly.type
_entity_poly.pdbx_seq_one_letter_code
_entity_poly.pdbx_strand_id
1 'polypeptide(L)'
;MKKKIFITVIWSLFFILSLNTQEWINVSPLDENNSWIDGDFISAEEGWAFSGSMAHGDTIYHTTDRAQTWEVIYTLENPDEYIISLQMTDSLHGWIKKRWYDYPDIDIYYYLKNI
;
A
#
# COMPACT_ATOMS: atom_id res chain seq x y z
N MET A 1 -50.12 -11.05 -21.91
CA MET A 1 -48.76 -10.91 -22.49
C MET A 1 -48.04 -9.62 -22.11
N LYS A 2 -48.67 -8.42 -22.16
CA LYS A 2 -47.99 -7.12 -21.94
C LYS A 2 -47.38 -6.91 -20.53
N LYS A 3 -47.99 -7.43 -19.47
CA LYS A 3 -47.46 -7.32 -18.08
C LYS A 3 -46.17 -8.10 -17.81
N LYS A 4 -45.92 -9.20 -18.53
CA LYS A 4 -44.71 -10.03 -18.34
C LYS A 4 -43.47 -9.34 -18.93
N ILE A 5 -43.62 -8.65 -20.07
CA ILE A 5 -42.54 -7.89 -20.72
C ILE A 5 -42.07 -6.71 -19.86
N PHE A 6 -43.00 -6.03 -19.18
CA PHE A 6 -42.69 -4.87 -18.35
C PHE A 6 -41.82 -5.21 -17.13
N ILE A 7 -42.07 -6.37 -16.50
CA ILE A 7 -41.28 -6.84 -15.35
C ILE A 7 -39.87 -7.22 -15.82
N THR A 8 -39.71 -7.93 -16.93
CA THR A 8 -38.38 -8.31 -17.44
C THR A 8 -37.51 -7.08 -17.73
N VAL A 9 -38.08 -6.03 -18.33
CA VAL A 9 -37.35 -4.78 -18.63
C VAL A 9 -36.88 -4.08 -17.35
N ILE A 10 -37.68 -4.08 -16.28
CA ILE A 10 -37.29 -3.50 -14.98
C ILE A 10 -36.15 -4.28 -14.33
N TRP A 11 -36.21 -5.62 -14.37
CA TRP A 11 -35.13 -6.47 -13.85
C TRP A 11 -33.85 -6.33 -14.68
N SER A 12 -33.95 -6.19 -16.01
CA SER A 12 -32.80 -5.90 -16.88
C SER A 12 -32.16 -4.53 -16.60
N LEU A 13 -32.97 -3.49 -16.37
CA LEU A 13 -32.49 -2.15 -16.03
C LEU A 13 -31.79 -2.11 -14.66
N PHE A 14 -32.29 -2.87 -13.68
CA PHE A 14 -31.65 -2.99 -12.37
C PHE A 14 -30.29 -3.70 -12.44
N PHE A 15 -30.15 -4.68 -13.35
CA PHE A 15 -28.91 -5.43 -13.56
C PHE A 15 -27.81 -4.61 -14.26
N ILE A 16 -28.20 -3.65 -15.11
CA ILE A 16 -27.25 -2.73 -15.78
C ILE A 16 -26.76 -1.65 -14.81
N LEU A 17 -27.59 -1.22 -13.86
CA LEU A 17 -27.23 -0.24 -12.82
C LEU A 17 -26.37 -0.83 -11.68
N SER A 18 -26.32 -2.16 -11.55
CA SER A 18 -25.50 -2.85 -10.54
C SER A 18 -24.11 -3.25 -11.04
N LEU A 19 -23.68 -2.73 -12.19
CA LEU A 19 -22.29 -2.88 -12.63
C LEU A 19 -21.42 -2.03 -11.71
N ASN A 20 -20.95 -2.61 -10.60
CA ASN A 20 -19.88 -2.05 -9.79
C ASN A 20 -18.66 -1.90 -10.71
N THR A 21 -18.42 -0.69 -11.20
CA THR A 21 -17.17 -0.38 -11.88
C THR A 21 -16.08 -0.37 -10.82
N GLN A 22 -15.18 -1.34 -10.90
CA GLN A 22 -13.97 -1.31 -10.10
C GLN A 22 -13.09 -0.19 -10.66
N GLU A 23 -12.93 0.88 -9.88
CA GLU A 23 -12.05 1.99 -10.21
C GLU A 23 -10.75 1.85 -9.45
N TRP A 24 -9.64 2.17 -10.12
CA TRP A 24 -8.34 2.32 -9.48
C TRP A 24 -8.25 3.71 -8.89
N ILE A 25 -8.22 3.81 -7.56
CA ILE A 25 -7.96 5.06 -6.84
C ILE A 25 -6.53 5.05 -6.29
N ASN A 26 -5.84 6.17 -6.43
CA ASN A 26 -4.52 6.31 -5.81
C ASN A 26 -4.73 6.61 -4.32
N VAL A 27 -4.35 5.66 -3.47
CA VAL A 27 -4.39 5.75 -2.01
C VAL A 27 -2.99 5.79 -1.41
N SER A 28 -1.98 6.14 -2.21
CA SER A 28 -0.60 6.27 -1.76
C SER A 28 -0.45 7.40 -0.73
N PRO A 29 0.40 7.23 0.31
CA PRO A 29 0.84 8.33 1.17
C PRO A 29 1.72 9.36 0.45
N LEU A 30 2.17 9.07 -0.77
CA LEU A 30 3.14 9.88 -1.51
C LEU A 30 2.46 10.76 -2.56
N ASP A 31 3.07 11.93 -2.77
CA ASP A 31 2.78 12.79 -3.91
C ASP A 31 3.33 12.20 -5.22
N GLU A 32 2.91 12.80 -6.35
CA GLU A 32 3.25 12.34 -7.71
C GLU A 32 4.75 12.39 -8.07
N ASN A 33 5.58 13.00 -7.22
CA ASN A 33 7.02 13.21 -7.46
C ASN A 33 7.91 12.12 -6.85
N ASN A 34 7.35 11.19 -6.07
CA ASN A 34 8.13 10.13 -5.43
C ASN A 34 8.41 8.96 -6.38
N SER A 35 9.63 8.42 -6.34
CA SER A 35 10.12 7.52 -7.38
C SER A 35 9.51 6.12 -7.36
N TRP A 36 9.09 5.61 -6.20
CA TRP A 36 8.35 4.34 -6.07
C TRP A 36 7.82 4.13 -4.65
N ILE A 37 6.85 3.22 -4.52
CA ILE A 37 6.26 2.77 -3.26
C ILE A 37 6.08 1.25 -3.30
N ASP A 38 6.30 0.60 -2.17
CA ASP A 38 5.97 -0.81 -1.94
C ASP A 38 5.35 -0.95 -0.54
N GLY A 39 4.63 -2.04 -0.28
CA GLY A 39 3.88 -2.20 0.96
C GLY A 39 3.26 -3.57 1.15
N ASP A 40 2.74 -3.78 2.36
CA ASP A 40 2.13 -5.04 2.78
C ASP A 40 0.88 -4.79 3.63
N PHE A 41 -0.13 -5.63 3.46
CA PHE A 41 -1.40 -5.57 4.20
C PHE A 41 -1.63 -6.90 4.89
N ILE A 42 -1.80 -6.87 6.21
CA ILE A 42 -2.14 -8.06 7.01
C ILE A 42 -3.65 -8.29 7.09
N SER A 43 -4.45 -7.27 6.77
CA SER A 43 -5.91 -7.32 6.70
C SER A 43 -6.45 -6.34 5.65
N ALA A 44 -7.76 -6.25 5.47
CA ALA A 44 -8.34 -5.30 4.52
C ALA A 44 -8.27 -3.84 5.03
N GLU A 45 -8.03 -3.65 6.32
CA GLU A 45 -8.04 -2.34 6.99
C GLU A 45 -6.63 -1.87 7.37
N GLU A 46 -5.73 -2.80 7.68
CA GLU A 46 -4.42 -2.50 8.26
C GLU A 46 -3.27 -2.90 7.33
N GLY A 47 -2.37 -1.94 7.07
CA GLY A 47 -1.22 -2.14 6.20
C GLY A 47 -0.11 -1.10 6.39
N TRP A 48 1.03 -1.39 5.77
CA TRP A 48 2.22 -0.56 5.79
C TRP A 48 2.70 -0.32 4.38
N ALA A 49 3.31 0.83 4.17
CA ALA A 49 3.99 1.14 2.92
C ALA A 49 5.29 1.85 3.22
N PHE A 50 6.23 1.81 2.29
CA PHE A 50 7.41 2.65 2.38
C PHE A 50 7.68 3.35 1.06
N SER A 51 8.15 4.59 1.16
CA SER A 51 8.64 5.35 0.02
C SER A 51 10.06 4.92 -0.30
N GLY A 52 10.38 4.74 -1.57
CA GLY A 52 11.77 4.66 -2.02
C GLY A 52 12.19 5.93 -2.75
N SER A 53 13.29 6.55 -2.33
CA SER A 53 13.89 7.69 -3.03
C SER A 53 15.41 7.57 -3.13
N MET A 54 15.97 7.91 -4.28
CA MET A 54 17.44 8.01 -4.45
C MET A 54 18.02 9.26 -3.77
N ALA A 55 17.20 10.18 -3.25
CA ALA A 55 17.63 11.48 -2.74
C ALA A 55 17.32 11.71 -1.25
N HIS A 56 16.40 10.92 -0.66
CA HIS A 56 15.92 11.12 0.70
C HIS A 56 15.71 9.77 1.38
N GLY A 57 16.02 9.69 2.68
CA GLY A 57 15.85 8.46 3.45
C GLY A 57 14.42 7.94 3.39
N ASP A 58 14.29 6.65 3.13
CA ASP A 58 12.99 6.01 2.99
C ASP A 58 12.14 6.15 4.26
N THR A 59 10.85 6.44 4.08
CA THR A 59 9.88 6.60 5.15
C THR A 59 8.89 5.45 5.12
N ILE A 60 8.59 4.90 6.30
CA ILE A 60 7.57 3.87 6.52
C ILE A 60 6.30 4.55 7.05
N TYR A 61 5.21 4.21 6.40
CA TYR A 61 3.85 4.65 6.68
C TYR A 61 3.01 3.47 7.18
N HIS A 62 2.03 3.75 8.03
CA HIS A 62 1.06 2.78 8.54
C HIS A 62 -0.36 3.31 8.35
N THR A 63 -1.29 2.42 8.01
CA THR A 63 -2.72 2.71 7.91
C THR A 63 -3.51 1.67 8.68
N THR A 64 -4.62 2.08 9.28
CA THR A 64 -5.62 1.20 9.93
C THR A 64 -7.02 1.43 9.39
N ASP A 65 -7.15 2.17 8.29
CA ASP A 65 -8.42 2.61 7.72
C ASP A 65 -8.52 2.36 6.21
N ARG A 66 -7.90 1.27 5.74
CA ARG A 66 -7.92 0.84 4.34
C ARG A 66 -7.18 1.81 3.41
N ALA A 67 -6.06 2.36 3.87
CA ALA A 67 -5.26 3.37 3.16
C ALA A 67 -5.99 4.71 2.91
N GLN A 68 -7.03 5.03 3.69
CA GLN A 68 -7.66 6.34 3.59
C GLN A 68 -6.77 7.42 4.22
N THR A 69 -6.09 7.07 5.32
CA THR A 69 -5.07 7.89 5.96
C THR A 69 -3.82 7.05 6.27
N TRP A 70 -2.69 7.75 6.34
CA TRP A 70 -1.38 7.16 6.58
C TRP A 70 -0.62 7.97 7.62
N GLU A 71 -0.02 7.29 8.58
CA GLU A 71 0.81 7.87 9.62
C GLU A 71 2.27 7.49 9.41
N VAL A 72 3.19 8.45 9.55
CA VAL A 72 4.63 8.18 9.51
C VAL A 72 5.07 7.55 10.82
N ILE A 73 5.59 6.33 10.75
CA ILE A 73 6.04 5.58 11.95
C ILE A 73 7.56 5.42 12.03
N TYR A 74 8.27 5.69 10.92
CA TYR A 74 9.72 5.62 10.85
C TYR A 74 10.25 6.30 9.59
N THR A 75 11.40 6.97 9.68
CA THR A 75 12.15 7.48 8.54
C THR A 75 13.61 7.09 8.72
N LEU A 76 14.25 6.61 7.65
CA LEU A 76 15.69 6.37 7.65
C LEU A 76 16.44 7.68 7.90
N GLU A 77 17.30 7.67 8.92
CA GLU A 77 18.14 8.83 9.24
C GLU A 77 19.30 8.98 8.25
N ASN A 78 19.74 7.87 7.65
CA ASN A 78 20.86 7.85 6.74
C ASN A 78 20.38 7.96 5.28
N PRO A 79 20.77 9.01 4.53
CA PRO A 79 20.37 9.17 3.14
C PRO A 79 20.96 8.12 2.19
N ASP A 80 22.01 7.41 2.61
CA ASP A 80 22.63 6.35 1.80
C ASP A 80 21.98 4.98 2.04
N GLU A 81 21.08 4.86 3.02
CA GLU A 81 20.27 3.65 3.23
C GLU A 81 18.93 3.75 2.50
N TYR A 82 18.48 2.64 1.93
CA TYR A 82 17.12 2.48 1.41
C TYR A 82 16.55 1.12 1.80
N ILE A 83 15.24 1.09 1.97
CA ILE A 83 14.43 -0.10 2.19
C ILE A 83 14.23 -0.76 0.83
N ILE A 84 14.37 -2.08 0.79
CA ILE A 84 14.16 -2.87 -0.44
C ILE A 84 12.83 -3.63 -0.38
N SER A 85 12.44 -4.04 0.82
CA SER A 85 11.20 -4.77 1.04
C SER A 85 10.77 -4.61 2.49
N LEU A 86 9.45 -4.62 2.67
CA LEU A 86 8.78 -4.65 3.96
C LEU A 86 7.79 -5.81 3.96
N GLN A 87 7.77 -6.58 5.05
CA GLN A 87 6.79 -7.65 5.22
C GLN A 87 6.34 -7.70 6.69
N MET A 88 5.03 -7.79 6.89
CA MET A 88 4.40 -7.83 8.20
C MET A 88 3.69 -9.18 8.39
N THR A 89 3.70 -9.67 9.62
CA THR A 89 3.04 -10.94 10.00
C THR A 89 1.83 -10.73 10.88
N ASP A 90 1.86 -9.66 11.67
CA ASP A 90 0.75 -9.13 12.45
C ASP A 90 0.98 -7.63 12.68
N SER A 91 0.14 -6.99 13.49
CA SER A 91 0.20 -5.55 13.73
C SER A 91 1.46 -5.07 14.45
N LEU A 92 2.23 -5.98 15.06
CA LEU A 92 3.41 -5.66 15.87
C LEU A 92 4.70 -6.24 15.34
N HIS A 93 4.65 -7.30 14.51
CA HIS A 93 5.83 -8.04 14.07
C HIS A 93 5.97 -8.05 12.54
N GLY A 94 7.17 -7.73 12.08
CA GLY A 94 7.57 -7.86 10.69
C GLY A 94 9.05 -7.59 10.49
N TRP A 95 9.47 -7.57 9.23
CA TRP A 95 10.85 -7.32 8.82
C TRP A 95 10.94 -6.29 7.72
N ILE A 96 11.97 -5.46 7.83
CA ILE A 96 12.46 -4.65 6.71
C ILE A 96 13.82 -5.17 6.28
N LYS A 97 14.05 -5.14 4.96
CA LYS A 97 15.38 -5.32 4.37
C LYS A 97 15.88 -3.97 3.93
N LYS A 98 17.09 -3.61 4.35
CA LYS A 98 17.78 -2.41 3.91
C LYS A 98 19.00 -2.73 3.06
N ARG A 99 19.47 -1.75 2.29
CA ARG A 99 20.75 -1.77 1.57
C ARG A 99 21.35 -0.36 1.54
N TRP A 100 22.67 -0.29 1.39
CA TRP A 100 23.42 0.94 1.21
C TRP A 100 23.63 1.27 -0.28
N TYR A 101 23.64 2.56 -0.63
CA TYR A 101 23.85 3.03 -2.01
C TYR A 101 25.26 2.73 -2.53
N ASP A 102 26.29 3.07 -1.75
CA ASP A 102 27.70 2.94 -2.14
C ASP A 102 28.23 1.49 -2.14
N TYR A 103 27.49 0.53 -1.57
CA TYR A 103 27.90 -0.88 -1.47
C TYR A 103 26.76 -1.83 -1.88
N PRO A 104 26.44 -1.93 -3.18
CA PRO A 104 25.28 -2.70 -3.66
C PRO A 104 25.37 -4.22 -3.41
N ASP A 105 26.58 -4.74 -3.20
CA ASP A 105 26.86 -6.17 -3.06
C ASP A 105 26.92 -6.67 -1.60
N ILE A 106 26.90 -5.76 -0.62
CA ILE A 106 27.24 -6.11 0.77
C ILE A 106 26.17 -5.57 1.73
N ASP A 107 25.51 -6.54 2.36
CA ASP A 107 24.62 -6.47 3.52
C ASP A 107 23.13 -6.15 3.29
N ILE A 108 22.34 -7.23 3.31
CA ILE A 108 20.91 -7.19 3.62
C ILE A 108 20.77 -7.36 5.13
N TYR A 109 20.40 -6.29 5.83
CA TYR A 109 20.08 -6.36 7.26
C TYR A 109 18.58 -6.60 7.46
N TYR A 110 18.25 -7.59 8.29
CA TYR A 110 16.88 -7.87 8.74
C TYR A 110 16.66 -7.17 10.08
N TYR A 111 15.75 -6.22 10.11
CA TYR A 111 15.32 -5.61 11.37
C TYR A 111 13.98 -6.21 11.76
N LEU A 112 13.92 -6.89 12.91
CA LEU A 112 12.66 -7.18 13.58
C LEU A 112 12.26 -5.90 14.31
N LYS A 113 11.20 -5.23 13.85
CA LYS A 113 10.61 -4.13 14.61
C LYS A 113 9.41 -4.68 15.37
N ASN A 114 9.47 -4.62 16.69
CA ASN A 114 8.28 -4.56 17.53
C ASN A 114 7.83 -3.09 17.44
N ILE A 115 6.78 -2.80 16.67
CA ILE A 115 6.27 -1.43 16.50
C ILE A 115 5.41 -1.06 17.69
#